data_AF-A0AAV2TWT8-F1
#
_entry.id   AF-A0AAV2TWT8-F1
#
_cell.length_a   1.000
_cell.length_b   1.000
_cell.length_c   1.000
_cell.angle_alpha   90.00
_cell.angle_beta   90.00
_cell.angle_gamma   90.00
#
_symmetry.space_group_name_H-M   'P 1'
#
loop_
_entity.id
_entity.type
_entity.pdbx_description
1 polymer ?
#
loop_
_entity_poly.entity_id
_entity_poly.type
_entity_poly.pdbx_seq_one_letter_code
_entity_poly.pdbx_strand_id
1 'polypeptide(L)'
;MSIVILLTLLYVGLATTSPIEDELNWNISQIGALGALPPTPEMITKVGYKQVAYDENQVIPEEFDARQQWPNCISIKTIWNQGECGSCWAVASASAMGDRYCVRNQGNLVLSAYDLMSCCQNCALNGPCKGGYSHKAWEH
;
A
#
# COMPACT_ATOMS: atom_id res chain seq x y z
N MET A 1 -8.53 23.85 46.71
CA MET A 1 -9.70 23.35 45.95
C MET A 1 -10.49 24.57 45.51
N SER A 2 -10.60 24.98 44.26
CA SER A 2 -10.36 24.30 42.99
C SER A 2 -10.16 25.37 41.90
N ILE A 3 -8.96 25.48 41.34
CA ILE A 3 -8.67 26.24 40.10
C ILE A 3 -8.14 25.23 39.06
N VAL A 4 -8.82 24.10 38.92
CA VAL A 4 -8.43 23.02 37.97
C VAL A 4 -9.50 22.78 36.90
N ILE A 5 -10.63 23.50 36.93
CA ILE A 5 -11.78 23.17 36.05
C ILE A 5 -11.85 24.05 34.78
N LEU A 6 -11.07 25.13 34.65
CA LEU A 6 -11.19 26.02 33.47
C LEU A 6 -10.15 25.81 32.34
N LEU A 7 -9.20 24.88 32.46
CA LEU A 7 -8.17 24.66 31.43
C LEU A 7 -8.40 23.43 30.53
N THR A 8 -9.47 22.66 30.75
CA THR A 8 -9.78 21.46 29.94
C THR A 8 -10.66 21.74 28.71
N LEU A 9 -11.06 22.99 28.45
CA LEU A 9 -11.96 23.33 27.33
C LEU A 9 -11.27 23.88 26.07
N LEU A 10 -9.94 23.90 25.99
CA LEU A 10 -9.20 24.32 24.78
C LEU A 10 -8.51 23.17 24.03
N TYR A 11 -8.76 21.92 24.40
CA TYR A 11 -8.20 20.74 23.71
C TYR A 11 -9.27 19.85 23.05
N VAL A 12 -10.40 20.44 22.68
CA VAL A 12 -11.39 19.82 21.81
C VAL A 12 -11.56 20.71 20.59
N GLY A 13 -10.51 20.76 19.78
CA GLY A 13 -10.41 21.71 18.68
C GLY A 13 -9.26 21.36 17.74
N LEU A 14 -9.40 20.20 17.10
CA LEU A 14 -8.94 19.83 15.76
C LEU A 14 -9.03 18.30 15.71
N ALA A 15 -10.26 17.79 15.61
CA ALA A 15 -10.43 16.54 14.89
C ALA A 15 -9.90 16.81 13.48
N THR A 16 -8.66 16.45 13.21
CA THR A 16 -8.23 16.19 11.84
C THR A 16 -8.94 14.92 11.43
N THR A 17 -10.24 15.00 11.19
CA THR A 17 -10.86 14.05 10.26
C THR A 17 -10.23 14.39 8.93
N SER A 18 -9.12 13.73 8.63
CA SER A 18 -8.58 13.73 7.29
C SER A 18 -9.76 13.36 6.36
N PRO A 19 -9.98 14.05 5.23
CA PRO A 19 -11.06 13.72 4.30
C PRO A 19 -10.91 12.34 3.62
N ILE A 20 -10.19 11.39 4.21
CA ILE A 20 -9.75 10.12 3.61
C ILE A 20 -10.13 8.91 4.48
N GLU A 21 -10.81 9.10 5.62
CA GLU A 21 -11.40 7.98 6.38
C GLU A 21 -12.82 7.58 5.90
N ASP A 22 -13.35 8.21 4.86
CA ASP A 22 -14.55 7.72 4.16
C ASP A 22 -14.16 6.56 3.22
N GLU A 23 -14.09 5.35 3.79
CA GLU A 23 -14.33 4.03 3.22
C GLU A 23 -14.16 3.86 1.68
N LEU A 24 -12.97 4.04 1.14
CA LEU A 24 -12.59 3.19 0.01
C LEU A 24 -12.40 1.78 0.57
N ASN A 25 -13.34 0.87 0.30
CA ASN A 25 -13.09 -0.57 0.37
C ASN A 25 -12.06 -0.92 -0.70
N TRP A 26 -10.78 -0.65 -0.38
CA TRP A 26 -9.65 -0.85 -1.28
C TRP A 26 -9.55 -2.31 -1.68
N ASN A 27 -9.67 -2.60 -2.97
CA ASN A 27 -9.32 -3.91 -3.52
C ASN A 27 -7.90 -3.90 -4.09
N ILE A 28 -7.38 -5.09 -4.36
CA ILE A 28 -6.00 -5.31 -4.83
C ILE A 28 -5.74 -4.53 -6.13
N SER A 29 -6.68 -4.54 -7.08
CA SER A 29 -6.54 -3.81 -8.34
C SER A 29 -6.44 -2.28 -8.14
N GLN A 30 -7.17 -1.70 -7.18
CA GLN A 30 -7.09 -0.28 -6.83
C GLN A 30 -5.74 0.07 -6.19
N ILE A 31 -5.18 -0.82 -5.38
CA ILE A 31 -3.81 -0.65 -4.85
C ILE A 31 -2.79 -0.80 -5.98
N GLY A 32 -3.03 -1.70 -6.95
CA GLY A 32 -2.23 -1.83 -8.16
C GLY A 32 -2.19 -0.56 -9.01
N ALA A 33 -3.28 0.20 -9.05
CA ALA A 33 -3.33 1.50 -9.71
C ALA A 33 -2.40 2.57 -9.06
N LEU A 34 -1.84 2.32 -7.87
CA LEU A 34 -0.82 3.18 -7.25
C LEU A 34 0.57 3.04 -7.89
N GLY A 35 0.65 2.58 -9.14
CA GLY A 35 1.86 2.55 -9.97
C GLY A 35 2.46 1.15 -10.22
N ALA A 36 1.68 0.07 -10.08
CA ALA A 36 2.03 -1.25 -10.59
C ALA A 36 1.26 -1.60 -11.87
N LEU A 37 0.01 -1.14 -11.98
CA LEU A 37 -0.85 -1.26 -13.15
C LEU A 37 -1.11 0.12 -13.78
N PRO A 38 -1.26 0.19 -15.12
CA PRO A 38 -1.77 1.38 -15.76
C PRO A 38 -3.21 1.63 -15.28
N PRO A 39 -3.50 2.78 -14.65
CA PRO A 39 -4.84 3.03 -14.12
C PRO A 39 -5.81 3.32 -15.27
N THR A 40 -7.01 2.76 -15.20
CA THR A 40 -8.12 3.14 -16.09
C THR A 40 -8.61 4.56 -15.78
N PRO A 41 -9.31 5.26 -16.69
CA PRO A 41 -9.89 6.58 -16.41
C PRO A 41 -10.79 6.59 -15.16
N GLU A 42 -11.49 5.49 -14.90
CA GLU A 42 -12.30 5.31 -13.69
C GLU A 42 -11.42 5.23 -12.44
N MET A 43 -10.34 4.44 -12.48
CA MET A 43 -9.39 4.33 -11.37
C MET A 43 -8.68 5.66 -11.09
N ILE A 44 -8.32 6.43 -12.12
CA ILE A 44 -7.73 7.77 -11.95
C ILE A 44 -8.66 8.64 -11.10
N THR A 45 -9.96 8.63 -11.40
CA THR A 45 -10.96 9.41 -10.69
C THR A 45 -11.20 8.89 -9.27
N LYS A 46 -11.31 7.57 -9.08
CA LYS A 46 -11.62 6.95 -7.78
C LYS A 46 -10.44 6.94 -6.80
N VAL A 47 -9.23 6.64 -7.28
CA VAL A 47 -8.01 6.53 -6.47
C VAL A 47 -7.30 7.89 -6.35
N GLY A 48 -7.65 8.84 -7.21
CA GLY A 48 -6.96 10.12 -7.34
C GLY A 48 -5.51 9.93 -7.82
N TYR A 49 -5.29 8.96 -8.72
CA TYR A 49 -3.96 8.73 -9.29
C TYR A 49 -3.53 9.97 -10.07
N LYS A 50 -2.37 10.53 -9.71
CA LYS A 50 -1.75 11.60 -10.48
C LYS A 50 -0.71 10.96 -11.37
N GLN A 51 -0.98 10.94 -12.67
CA GLN A 51 0.03 10.54 -13.63
C GLN A 51 1.16 11.57 -13.58
N VAL A 52 2.30 11.17 -13.01
CA VAL A 52 3.50 11.99 -13.02
C VAL A 52 4.06 11.91 -14.43
N ALA A 53 4.03 13.02 -15.16
CA ALA A 53 4.72 13.10 -16.43
C ALA A 53 6.22 12.95 -16.16
N TYR A 54 6.93 12.25 -17.06
CA TYR A 54 8.38 12.22 -17.01
C TYR A 54 8.90 13.67 -17.13
N ASP A 55 9.58 14.13 -16.09
CA ASP A 55 10.24 15.43 -16.08
C ASP A 55 11.74 15.18 -16.27
N GLU A 56 12.25 15.59 -17.44
CA GLU A 56 13.68 15.48 -17.77
C GLU A 56 14.58 16.28 -16.82
N ASN A 57 14.01 17.25 -16.09
CA ASN A 57 14.71 18.05 -15.08
C ASN A 57 14.55 17.49 -13.66
N GLN A 58 13.81 16.39 -13.49
CA GLN A 58 13.66 15.77 -12.18
C GLN A 58 15.02 15.22 -11.73
N VAL A 59 15.57 15.82 -10.69
CA VAL A 59 16.80 15.35 -10.06
C VAL A 59 16.48 14.11 -9.22
N ILE A 60 16.94 12.94 -9.68
CA ILE A 60 16.90 11.70 -8.92
C ILE A 60 18.10 11.69 -7.98
N PRO A 61 17.92 11.46 -6.66
CA PRO A 61 19.03 11.45 -5.73
C PRO A 61 19.99 10.29 -6.02
N GLU A 62 21.28 10.48 -5.73
CA GLU A 62 22.30 9.44 -5.89
C GLU A 62 22.03 8.23 -4.98
N GLU A 63 21.44 8.47 -3.80
CA GLU A 63 21.02 7.44 -2.86
C GLU A 63 19.54 7.61 -2.49
N PHE A 64 18.82 6.49 -2.42
CA PHE A 64 17.42 6.47 -1.99
C PHE A 64 17.12 5.21 -1.18
N ASP A 65 16.56 5.41 0.02
CA ASP A 65 16.06 4.33 0.87
C ASP A 65 14.61 4.62 1.26
N ALA A 66 13.68 3.78 0.77
CA ALA A 66 12.26 3.91 1.05
C ALA A 66 11.95 3.89 2.55
N ARG A 67 12.75 3.18 3.36
CA ARG A 67 12.57 3.09 4.82
C ARG A 67 12.91 4.41 5.52
N GLN A 68 13.79 5.21 4.91
CA GLN A 68 14.16 6.55 5.40
C GLN A 68 13.17 7.60 4.88
N GLN A 69 12.73 7.48 3.63
CA GLN A 69 11.76 8.38 3.02
C GLN A 69 10.38 8.29 3.68
N TRP A 70 9.93 7.09 4.03
CA TRP A 70 8.63 6.83 4.67
C TRP A 70 8.81 6.10 5.99
N PRO A 71 9.36 6.77 7.03
CA PRO A 71 9.78 6.11 8.26
C PRO A 71 8.62 5.57 9.10
N ASN A 72 7.41 6.13 8.91
CA ASN A 72 6.18 5.73 9.60
C ASN A 72 5.50 4.50 8.96
N CYS A 73 5.95 4.08 7.78
CA CYS A 73 5.47 2.86 7.12
C CYS A 73 6.26 1.67 7.61
N ILE A 74 5.70 0.96 8.59
CA ILE A 74 6.30 -0.24 9.19
C ILE A 74 6.40 -1.37 8.15
N SER A 75 5.43 -1.45 7.24
CA SER A 75 5.40 -2.46 6.17
C SER A 75 6.71 -2.48 5.36
N ILE A 76 7.28 -1.31 5.02
CA ILE A 76 8.50 -1.17 4.20
C ILE A 76 9.73 -1.73 4.93
N LYS A 77 9.72 -1.70 6.27
CA LYS A 77 10.79 -2.24 7.12
C LYS A 77 10.60 -3.73 7.43
N THR A 78 9.44 -4.29 7.10
CA THR A 78 9.07 -5.65 7.47
C THR A 78 9.66 -6.65 6.48
N ILE A 79 10.34 -7.67 7.00
CA ILE A 79 10.90 -8.75 6.19
C ILE A 79 9.96 -9.95 6.28
N TRP A 80 9.33 -10.28 5.16
CA TRP A 80 8.38 -11.39 5.08
C TRP A 80 9.08 -12.71 4.74
N ASN A 81 8.66 -13.79 5.38
CA ASN A 81 9.18 -15.12 5.12
C ASN A 81 8.16 -15.94 4.31
N GLN A 82 8.55 -16.39 3.12
CA GLN A 82 7.70 -17.22 2.26
C GLN A 82 7.69 -18.72 2.63
N GLY A 83 8.58 -19.15 3.55
CA GLY A 83 8.76 -20.54 3.94
C GLY A 83 9.35 -21.42 2.82
N GLU A 84 9.20 -22.73 2.95
CA GLU A 84 9.63 -23.73 1.96
C GLU A 84 8.62 -23.86 0.80
N CYS A 85 8.24 -22.72 0.22
CA CYS A 85 7.22 -22.62 -0.82
C CYS A 85 7.69 -21.61 -1.87
N GLY A 86 7.54 -21.93 -3.16
CA GLY A 86 7.80 -21.00 -4.27
C GLY A 86 6.73 -19.91 -4.42
N SER A 87 6.34 -19.26 -3.31
CA SER A 87 5.29 -18.23 -3.20
C SER A 87 5.84 -16.80 -3.24
N CYS A 88 7.10 -16.60 -3.65
CA CYS A 88 7.71 -15.27 -3.76
C CYS A 88 6.86 -14.28 -4.57
N TRP A 89 6.20 -14.76 -5.63
CA TRP A 89 5.31 -13.96 -6.48
C TRP A 89 4.13 -13.36 -5.68
N ALA A 90 3.61 -14.08 -4.67
CA ALA A 90 2.51 -13.65 -3.83
C ALA A 90 3.00 -12.79 -2.66
N VAL A 91 4.05 -13.24 -1.96
CA VAL A 91 4.62 -12.54 -0.80
C VAL A 91 5.18 -11.17 -1.20
N ALA A 92 5.96 -11.09 -2.28
CA ALA A 92 6.52 -9.82 -2.75
C ALA A 92 5.42 -8.84 -3.20
N SER A 93 4.39 -9.34 -3.89
CA SER A 93 3.28 -8.51 -4.36
C SER A 93 2.46 -7.97 -3.19
N ALA A 94 2.04 -8.83 -2.25
CA ALA A 94 1.30 -8.41 -1.06
C ALA A 94 2.09 -7.43 -0.18
N SER A 95 3.41 -7.64 -0.03
CA SER A 95 4.29 -6.70 0.69
C SER A 95 4.28 -5.32 0.04
N ALA A 96 4.60 -5.25 -1.26
CA ALA A 96 4.67 -3.99 -1.98
C ALA A 96 3.31 -3.28 -2.10
N MET A 97 2.20 -4.02 -2.14
CA MET A 97 0.85 -3.46 -2.08
C MET A 97 0.59 -2.77 -0.73
N GLY A 98 0.95 -3.42 0.39
CA GLY A 98 0.86 -2.82 1.73
C GLY A 98 1.72 -1.55 1.85
N ASP A 99 2.93 -1.59 1.28
CA ASP A 99 3.84 -0.44 1.23
C ASP A 99 3.22 0.75 0.49
N ARG A 100 2.70 0.51 -0.73
CA ARG A 100 2.06 1.56 -1.53
C ARG A 100 0.83 2.14 -0.84
N TYR A 101 0.03 1.30 -0.19
CA TYR A 101 -1.09 1.75 0.62
C TYR A 101 -0.61 2.70 1.72
N CYS A 102 0.45 2.35 2.45
CA CYS A 102 0.98 3.20 3.50
C CYS A 102 1.58 4.51 2.99
N VAL A 103 2.38 4.46 1.93
CA VAL A 103 2.96 5.67 1.31
C VAL A 103 1.86 6.65 0.89
N ARG A 104 0.74 6.15 0.38
CA ARG A 104 -0.39 6.96 -0.07
C ARG A 104 -1.26 7.48 1.07
N ASN A 105 -1.66 6.60 1.98
CA ASN A 105 -2.72 6.85 2.95
C ASN A 105 -2.19 7.11 4.37
N GLN A 106 -0.87 7.01 4.59
CA GLN A 106 -0.24 7.13 5.90
C GLN A 106 -0.75 6.10 6.94
N GLY A 107 -1.33 4.98 6.46
CA GLY A 107 -1.86 3.88 7.27
C GLY A 107 -1.13 2.56 6.98
N ASN A 108 -0.88 1.75 8.02
CA ASN A 108 -0.22 0.46 7.84
C ASN A 108 -1.24 -0.62 7.48
N LEU A 109 -1.04 -1.28 6.34
CA LEU A 109 -1.88 -2.38 5.86
C LEU A 109 -1.03 -3.62 5.60
N VAL A 110 -1.46 -4.76 6.15
CA VAL A 110 -0.85 -6.07 5.87
C VAL A 110 -1.83 -6.87 5.01
N LEU A 111 -1.41 -7.23 3.81
CA LEU A 111 -2.19 -8.04 2.88
C LEU A 111 -1.80 -9.52 2.99
N SER A 112 -2.80 -10.39 2.87
CA SER A 112 -2.60 -11.83 2.95
C SER A 112 -1.97 -12.37 1.66
N ALA A 113 -0.69 -12.71 1.70
CA ALA A 113 -0.06 -13.45 0.60
C ALA A 113 -0.72 -14.81 0.37
N TYR A 114 -1.28 -15.42 1.43
CA TYR A 114 -1.99 -16.69 1.33
C TYR A 114 -3.31 -16.58 0.55
N ASP A 115 -3.98 -15.43 0.64
CA ASP A 115 -5.16 -15.14 -0.16
C ASP A 115 -4.82 -15.12 -1.66
N LEU A 116 -3.76 -14.40 -2.06
CA LEU A 116 -3.25 -14.45 -3.43
C LEU A 116 -2.93 -15.89 -3.88
N MET A 117 -2.28 -16.68 -3.02
CA MET A 117 -1.93 -18.07 -3.31
C MET A 117 -3.15 -18.99 -3.49
N SER A 118 -4.23 -18.74 -2.76
CA SER A 118 -5.39 -19.66 -2.70
C SER A 118 -6.54 -19.23 -3.59
N CYS A 119 -6.71 -17.93 -3.80
CA CYS A 119 -7.86 -17.32 -4.46
C CYS A 119 -7.54 -16.85 -5.88
N CYS A 120 -6.29 -16.49 -6.19
CA CYS A 120 -5.93 -16.13 -7.56
C CYS A 120 -5.67 -17.35 -8.44
N GLN A 121 -6.73 -17.82 -9.10
CA GLN A 121 -6.70 -19.04 -9.93
C GLN A 121 -5.69 -19.00 -11.07
N ASN A 122 -5.39 -17.81 -11.63
CA ASN A 122 -4.54 -17.66 -12.81
C ASN A 122 -3.14 -17.10 -12.49
N CYS A 123 -2.84 -16.82 -11.22
CA CYS A 123 -1.56 -16.24 -10.82
C CYS A 123 -0.45 -17.29 -10.70
N ALA A 124 -0.77 -18.49 -10.22
CA ALA A 124 0.22 -19.54 -10.03
C ALA A 124 0.56 -20.25 -11.36
N LEU A 125 1.73 -20.89 -11.41
CA LEU A 125 2.10 -21.81 -12.49
C LEU A 125 1.38 -23.15 -12.30
N ASN A 126 2.08 -24.17 -11.80
CA ASN A 126 1.54 -25.49 -11.52
C ASN A 126 1.22 -25.66 -10.02
N GLY A 127 0.61 -24.63 -9.43
CA GLY A 127 0.29 -24.55 -8.00
C GLY A 127 1.05 -23.42 -7.27
N PRO A 128 0.52 -22.91 -6.14
CA PRO A 128 0.97 -21.66 -5.53
C PRO A 128 2.41 -21.68 -5.03
N CYS A 129 2.93 -22.86 -4.67
CA CYS A 129 4.32 -23.07 -4.23
C CYS A 129 5.28 -23.46 -5.35
N LYS A 130 4.86 -23.45 -6.62
CA LYS A 130 5.69 -23.82 -7.78
C LYS A 130 6.09 -22.59 -8.62
N GLY A 131 5.97 -21.40 -8.05
CA GLY A 131 6.12 -20.14 -8.76
C GLY A 131 4.81 -19.59 -9.30
N GLY A 132 4.84 -18.36 -9.77
CA GLY A 132 3.69 -17.63 -10.26
C GLY A 132 4.07 -16.30 -10.88
N TYR A 133 3.07 -15.57 -11.35
CA TYR A 133 3.22 -14.34 -12.10
C TYR A 133 2.88 -13.14 -11.23
N SER A 134 3.90 -12.35 -10.86
CA SER A 134 3.67 -11.16 -10.04
C SER A 134 2.71 -10.16 -10.69
N HIS A 135 2.76 -9.97 -12.01
CA HIS A 135 1.83 -9.05 -12.71
C HIS A 135 0.36 -9.45 -12.51
N LYS A 136 0.04 -10.74 -12.57
CA LYS A 136 -1.32 -11.23 -12.33
C LYS A 136 -1.76 -11.07 -10.88
N ALA A 137 -0.82 -11.12 -9.92
CA ALA A 137 -1.14 -10.86 -8.53
C ALA A 137 -1.64 -9.43 -8.31
N TRP A 138 -1.13 -8.46 -9.07
CA TRP A 138 -1.63 -7.07 -9.06
C TRP A 138 -2.98 -6.89 -9.74
N GLU A 139 -3.32 -7.77 -10.69
CA GLU A 139 -4.59 -7.78 -11.42
C GLU A 139 -5.71 -8.57 -10.72
N HIS A 140 -5.40 -9.27 -9.61
CA HIS A 140 -6.38 -10.03 -8.84
C HIS A 140 -7.46 -9.13 -8.24
#